data_AF-A0AA37H059-F1
#
_entry.id   AF-A0AA37H059-F1
#
_cell.length_a   1.000
_cell.length_b   1.000
_cell.length_c   1.000
_cell.angle_alpha   90.00
_cell.angle_beta   90.00
_cell.angle_gamma   90.00
#
_symmetry.space_group_name_H-M   'P 1'
#
loop_
_entity.id
_entity.type
_entity.pdbx_description
1 polymer ?
#
loop_
_entity_poly.entity_id
_entity_poly.type
_entity_poly.pdbx_seq_one_letter_code
_entity_poly.pdbx_strand_id
1 'polypeptide(L)'
;MATAMMRAMLRVHKPLDKTTSLDEGELLKMLQQLQNAEGAIALHVREQNAGVLITKSDDALHVEAFELSPTNEAITQELPRKGRLH
;
A
#
# COMPACT_ATOMS: atom_id res chain seq x y z
N MET A 1 3.16 -5.64 -16.15
CA MET A 1 2.91 -4.37 -15.42
C MET A 1 2.59 -4.63 -13.94
N ALA A 2 1.44 -5.23 -13.60
CA ALA A 2 1.02 -5.43 -12.20
C ALA A 2 2.02 -6.20 -11.30
N THR A 3 2.66 -7.27 -11.80
CA THR A 3 3.64 -8.07 -11.04
C THR A 3 4.93 -7.31 -10.69
N ALA A 4 5.30 -6.31 -11.48
CA ALA A 4 6.45 -5.46 -11.18
C ALA A 4 6.11 -4.51 -10.02
N MET A 5 4.93 -3.90 -10.05
CA MET A 5 4.42 -3.05 -8.96
C MET A 5 4.25 -3.83 -7.66
N MET A 6 3.72 -5.05 -7.71
CA MET A 6 3.62 -5.91 -6.51
C MET A 6 4.99 -6.24 -5.92
N ARG A 7 6.00 -6.51 -6.75
CA ARG A 7 7.37 -6.74 -6.26
C ARG A 7 7.99 -5.49 -5.66
N ALA A 8 7.76 -4.34 -6.28
CA ALA A 8 8.19 -3.03 -5.77
C ALA A 8 7.55 -2.74 -4.40
N MET A 9 6.25 -2.99 -4.26
CA MET A 9 5.52 -2.87 -3.01
C MET A 9 6.05 -3.82 -1.94
N LEU A 10 6.31 -5.09 -2.26
CA LEU A 10 6.91 -6.03 -1.32
C LEU A 10 8.33 -5.63 -0.90
N ARG A 11 9.09 -5.00 -1.79
CA ARG A 11 10.46 -4.58 -1.52
C ARG A 11 10.53 -3.40 -0.54
N VAL A 12 9.60 -2.46 -0.66
CA VAL A 12 9.57 -1.27 0.22
C VAL A 12 8.95 -1.56 1.59
N HIS A 13 8.18 -2.64 1.73
CA HIS A 13 7.66 -3.07 3.03
C HIS A 13 8.57 -4.11 3.66
N LYS A 14 9.16 -3.78 4.80
CA LYS A 14 9.91 -4.76 5.62
C LYS A 14 9.01 -5.36 6.67
N PRO A 15 9.04 -6.69 6.88
CA PRO A 15 8.39 -7.30 8.04
C PRO A 15 9.11 -6.82 9.31
N LEU A 16 8.35 -6.19 10.21
CA LEU A 16 8.76 -5.77 11.54
C LEU A 16 7.86 -6.50 12.54
N ASP A 17 8.36 -7.62 13.06
CA ASP A 17 7.63 -8.55 13.93
C ASP A 17 6.27 -8.98 13.36
N LYS A 18 5.15 -8.49 13.92
CA LYS A 18 3.76 -8.78 13.51
C LYS A 18 3.18 -7.73 12.57
N THR A 19 4.00 -6.77 12.14
CA THR A 19 3.59 -5.63 11.33
C THR A 19 4.48 -5.51 10.11
N THR A 20 4.00 -4.79 9.10
CA THR A 20 4.81 -4.44 7.93
C THR A 20 5.06 -2.95 8.03
N SER A 21 6.33 -2.56 8.12
CA SER A 21 6.73 -1.16 8.17
C SER A 21 7.33 -0.76 6.83
N LEU A 22 7.21 0.51 6.48
CA LEU A 22 7.87 1.07 5.31
C LEU A 22 9.37 1.21 5.59
N ASP A 23 10.20 0.65 4.72
CA ASP A 23 11.62 0.93 4.70
C ASP A 23 11.87 2.26 4.00
N GLU A 24 12.13 3.30 4.78
CA GLU A 24 12.45 4.64 4.29
C GLU A 24 13.64 4.66 3.34
N GLY A 25 14.66 3.82 3.60
CA GLY A 25 15.86 3.74 2.78
C GLY A 25 15.60 3.12 1.41
N GLU A 26 14.80 2.05 1.35
CA GLU A 26 14.37 1.49 0.07
C GLU A 26 13.37 2.40 -0.66
N LEU A 27 12.46 3.06 0.06
CA LEU A 27 11.56 4.04 -0.53
C LEU A 27 12.34 5.20 -1.18
N LEU A 28 13.35 5.75 -0.49
CA LEU A 28 14.21 6.80 -1.02
C LEU A 28 14.94 6.36 -2.29
N LYS A 29 15.51 5.14 -2.30
CA LYS A 29 16.17 4.59 -3.50
C LYS A 29 15.19 4.47 -4.68
N MET A 30 13.96 4.03 -4.41
CA MET A 30 12.95 3.87 -5.45
C MET A 30 12.47 5.23 -5.98
N LEU A 31 12.32 6.24 -5.11
CA LEU A 31 12.04 7.62 -5.53
C LEU A 31 13.17 8.21 -6.39
N GLN A 32 14.43 7.94 -6.04
CA GLN A 32 15.58 8.33 -6.86
C GLN A 32 15.60 7.61 -8.22
N GLN A 33 15.16 6.35 -8.27
CA GLN A 33 15.02 5.62 -9.54
C GLN A 33 13.93 6.23 -10.41
N LEU A 34 12.78 6.62 -9.83
CA LEU A 34 11.74 7.35 -10.55
C LEU A 34 12.26 8.67 -11.14
N GLN A 35 13.17 9.38 -10.49
CA GLN A 35 13.73 10.61 -11.09
C GLN A 35 14.39 10.36 -12.45
N ASN A 36 14.94 9.17 -12.69
CA ASN A 36 15.70 8.84 -13.89
C ASN A 36 14.91 8.02 -14.92
N ALA A 37 13.76 7.45 -14.54
CA ALA A 37 12.96 6.59 -15.41
C ALA A 37 11.46 6.66 -15.04
N GLU A 38 10.60 6.47 -16.04
CA GLU A 38 9.17 6.29 -15.79
C GLU A 38 8.91 5.05 -14.93
N GLY A 39 7.85 5.11 -14.12
CA GLY A 39 7.49 4.00 -13.25
C GLY A 39 6.43 4.35 -12.22
N ALA A 40 6.17 3.38 -11.36
CA ALA A 40 5.19 3.49 -10.30
C ALA A 40 5.67 2.80 -9.01
N ILE A 41 5.38 3.41 -7.86
CA ILE A 41 5.58 2.87 -6.53
C ILE A 41 4.20 2.80 -5.87
N ALA A 42 3.78 1.58 -5.50
CA ALA A 42 2.58 1.37 -4.72
C ALA A 42 2.96 1.12 -3.25
N LEU A 43 2.30 1.85 -2.34
CA LEU A 43 2.46 1.75 -0.90
C LEU A 43 1.13 1.38 -0.25
N HIS A 44 1.19 0.66 0.87
CA HIS A 44 0.03 0.38 1.71
C HIS A 44 0.29 0.87 3.12
N VAL A 45 -0.46 1.88 3.53
CA VAL A 45 -0.38 2.48 4.87
C VAL A 45 -1.43 1.79 5.72
N ARG A 46 -1.00 0.79 6.47
CA ARG A 46 -1.88 -0.10 7.25
C ARG A 46 -2.70 0.67 8.28
N GLU A 47 -2.10 1.63 8.98
CA GLU A 47 -2.72 2.38 10.08
C GLU A 47 -3.91 3.23 9.62
N GLN A 48 -3.90 3.67 8.36
CA GLN A 48 -4.96 4.48 7.76
C GLN A 48 -5.87 3.66 6.84
N ASN A 49 -5.61 2.34 6.71
CA ASN A 49 -6.21 1.49 5.68
C ASN A 49 -6.20 2.18 4.30
N ALA A 50 -5.06 2.75 3.91
CA ALA A 50 -4.94 3.58 2.72
C ALA A 50 -3.89 3.03 1.75
N GLY A 51 -4.19 3.11 0.45
CA GLY A 51 -3.23 2.92 -0.61
C GLY A 51 -2.64 4.27 -1.02
N VAL A 52 -1.33 4.29 -1.31
CA VAL A 52 -0.68 5.44 -1.95
C VAL A 52 -0.01 4.96 -3.22
N LEU A 53 -0.27 5.64 -4.33
CA LEU A 53 0.34 5.38 -5.62
C LEU A 53 1.17 6.61 -6.02
N ILE A 54 2.47 6.40 -6.20
CA ILE A 54 3.39 7.41 -6.70
C ILE A 54 3.78 7.00 -8.12
N THR A 55 3.48 7.83 -9.11
CA THR A 55 3.87 7.58 -10.50
C THR A 55 4.72 8.72 -11.02
N LYS A 56 5.58 8.41 -11.99
CA LYS A 56 6.20 9.43 -12.83
C LYS A 56 5.66 9.31 -14.25
N SER A 57 5.09 10.40 -14.73
CA SER A 57 4.72 10.60 -16.13
C SER A 57 5.40 11.88 -16.60
N ASP A 58 6.12 11.81 -17.71
CA ASP A 58 6.91 12.93 -18.23
C ASP A 58 7.85 13.52 -17.16
N ASP A 59 7.79 14.83 -16.93
CA ASP A 59 8.57 15.55 -15.92
C ASP A 59 7.84 15.75 -14.57
N ALA A 60 6.70 15.08 -14.38
CA ALA A 60 5.88 15.24 -13.19
C ALA A 60 5.77 13.95 -12.36
N LEU A 61 5.99 14.10 -11.05
CA LEU A 61 5.66 13.08 -10.06
C LEU A 61 4.21 13.28 -9.62
N HIS A 62 3.38 12.26 -9.79
CA HIS A 62 2.00 12.25 -9.33
C HIS A 62 1.92 11.40 -8.08
N VAL A 63 1.25 11.91 -7.04
CA VAL A 63 1.03 11.21 -5.78
C VAL A 63 -0.48 11.17 -5.54
N GLU A 64 -1.01 9.96 -5.48
CA GLU A 64 -2.42 9.70 -5.24
C GLU A 64 -2.57 8.87 -3.96
N ALA A 65 -3.49 9.27 -3.09
CA ALA A 65 -3.87 8.51 -1.90
C ALA A 65 -5.35 8.15 -2.00
N PHE A 66 -5.68 6.92 -1.64
CA PHE A 66 -7.05 6.40 -1.66
C PHE A 66 -7.31 5.53 -0.45
N GLU A 67 -8.52 5.64 0.11
CA GLU A 67 -8.97 4.74 1.16
C GLU A 67 -9.22 3.35 0.59
N LEU A 68 -8.77 2.33 1.30
CA LEU A 68 -9.06 0.95 0.99
C LEU A 68 -10.37 0.56 1.67
N SER A 69 -11.13 -0.33 1.03
CA SER A 69 -12.27 -0.95 1.70
C SER A 69 -11.81 -1.73 2.93
N PRO A 70 -12.62 -1.82 4.00
CA PRO A 70 -12.36 -2.73 5.10
C PRO A 70 -12.12 -4.15 4.60
N THR A 71 -11.24 -4.91 5.26
CA THR A 71 -11.05 -6.31 4.91
C THR A 71 -12.30 -7.12 5.26
N ASN A 72 -12.55 -8.21 4.52
CA ASN A 72 -13.68 -9.11 4.81
C ASN A 72 -13.64 -9.65 6.25
N GLU A 73 -12.45 -9.79 6.84
CA GLU A 73 -12.27 -10.20 8.23
C GLU A 73 -12.76 -9.13 9.21
N ALA A 74 -12.48 -7.85 8.96
CA ALA A 74 -13.01 -6.74 9.76
C ALA A 74 -14.54 -6.72 9.74
N ILE A 75 -15.15 -6.91 8.56
CA ILE A 75 -16.61 -6.97 8.40
C ILE A 75 -17.20 -8.17 9.15
N THR A 76 -16.53 -9.32 9.11
CA THR A 76 -17.01 -10.56 9.76
C THR A 76 -16.93 -10.48 11.28
N GLN A 77 -15.96 -9.75 11.84
CA GLN A 77 -15.84 -9.53 13.29
C GLN A 77 -16.86 -8.50 13.82
N GLU A 78 -17.30 -7.56 12.97
CA GLU A 78 -18.29 -6.53 13.32
C GLU A 78 -19.75 -6.97 13.18
N LEU A 79 -20.03 -8.08 12.50
CA LEU A 79 -21.37 -8.68 12.50
C LEU A 79 -21.66 -9.26 13.90
N PRO A 80 -22.59 -8.67 14.69
CA PRO A 80 -23.13 -9.41 15.82
C PRO A 80 -23.84 -10.63 15.23
N ARG A 81 -23.84 -11.75 15.96
CA ARG A 81 -24.75 -12.87 15.71
C ARG A 81 -26.20 -12.42 15.89
N LYS A 82 -26.72 -11.58 15.00
CA LYS A 82 -28.11 -11.14 14.98
C LYS A 82 -28.92 -12.23 14.30
N GLY A 83 -29.14 -13.30 15.07
CA GLY A 83 -29.86 -14.49 14.61
C GLY A 83 -30.17 -15.52 15.69
N ARG A 84 -29.97 -15.21 16.97
CA ARG A 84 -30.57 -15.99 18.06
C ARG A 84 -31.82 -15.23 18.53
N LEU A 85 -32.92 -15.46 17.82
CA LEU A 85 -34.25 -15.17 18.32
C LEU A 85 -34.50 -16.15 19.49
N HIS A 86 -34.83 -15.58 20.64
CA HIS A 86 -35.46 -16.29 21.75
C HIS A 86 -36.87 -16.73 21.35
#